data_AF-A0A6D1AC81-F1
#
_entry.id   AF-A0A6D1AC81-F1
#
_cell.length_a   1.000
_cell.length_b   1.000
_cell.length_c   1.000
_cell.angle_alpha   90.00
_cell.angle_beta   90.00
_cell.angle_gamma   90.00
#
_symmetry.space_group_name_H-M   'P 1'
#
loop_
_entity.id
_entity.type
_entity.pdbx_description
1 polymer ?
#
loop_
_entity_poly.entity_id
_entity_poly.type
_entity_poly.pdbx_seq_one_letter_code
_entity_poly.pdbx_strand_id
1 'polypeptide(L)' 'KDDLLIMTSDHGNDPAYPGFNHTREMLPLTIYSKMFKEPRVLNDVTGLGTTGNIVARNFGVETVSLTGEDIFDKLV' A
#
# COMPACT_ATOMS: atom_id res chain seq x y z
N LYS A 1 20.04 2.97 3.81
CA LYS A 1 19.63 2.81 5.26
C LYS A 1 18.27 3.46 5.51
N ASP A 2 17.94 4.39 4.65
CA ASP A 2 16.75 5.19 4.40
C ASP A 2 15.83 4.57 3.34
N ASP A 3 16.10 3.32 2.95
CA ASP A 3 15.28 2.60 1.98
C ASP A 3 13.88 2.35 2.54
N LEU A 4 12.87 2.48 1.67
CA LEU A 4 11.48 2.16 1.94
C LEU A 4 11.05 1.00 1.02
N LEU A 5 10.69 -0.13 1.62
CA LEU A 5 10.13 -1.29 0.92
C LEU A 5 8.61 -1.28 1.07
N ILE A 6 7.89 -1.28 -0.05
CA ILE A 6 6.44 -1.43 -0.11
C ILE A 6 6.14 -2.74 -0.84
N MET A 7 5.40 -3.65 -0.20
CA MET A 7 4.95 -4.91 -0.78
C MET A 7 3.43 -4.95 -0.76
N THR A 8 2.83 -5.24 -1.92
CA THR A 8 1.38 -5.33 -2.12
C THR A 8 1.06 -6.30 -3.26
N SER A 9 -0.22 -6.47 -3.56
CA SER A 9 -0.73 -7.09 -4.80
C SER A 9 -1.70 -6.13 -5.48
N ASP A 10 -2.18 -6.48 -6.66
CA ASP A 10 -3.16 -5.72 -7.44
C ASP A 10 -4.54 -6.37 -7.48
N HIS A 11 -4.60 -7.70 -7.29
CA HIS A 11 -5.84 -8.47 -7.19
C HIS A 11 -5.63 -9.80 -6.46
N GLY A 12 -6.73 -10.49 -6.18
CA GLY A 12 -6.72 -11.89 -5.78
C GLY A 12 -6.68 -12.83 -6.99
N ASN A 13 -6.25 -14.07 -6.76
CA ASN A 13 -6.39 -15.16 -7.72
C ASN A 13 -6.45 -16.47 -6.95
N ASP A 14 -7.58 -16.67 -6.26
CA ASP A 14 -7.79 -17.81 -5.38
C ASP A 14 -7.78 -19.14 -6.18
N PRO A 15 -6.82 -20.04 -5.94
CA PRO A 15 -6.71 -21.32 -6.64
C PRO A 15 -7.83 -22.31 -6.30
N ALA A 16 -8.64 -22.03 -5.27
CA ALA A 16 -9.84 -22.80 -4.93
C ALA A 16 -11.12 -22.19 -5.51
N TYR A 17 -11.04 -21.03 -6.17
CA TYR A 17 -12.20 -20.38 -6.78
C TYR A 17 -12.70 -21.13 -8.02
N PRO A 18 -14.01 -21.38 -8.16
CA PRO A 18 -14.54 -21.99 -9.38
C PRO A 18 -14.32 -21.09 -10.61
N GLY A 19 -13.53 -21.57 -11.56
CA GLY A 19 -13.23 -20.86 -12.80
C GLY A 19 -11.75 -20.52 -12.94
N PHE A 20 -11.45 -19.47 -13.72
CA PHE A 20 -10.08 -19.07 -14.07
C PHE A 20 -9.88 -17.54 -14.06
N ASN A 21 -10.88 -16.79 -13.57
CA ASN A 21 -10.80 -15.34 -13.48
C ASN A 21 -10.22 -14.93 -12.13
N HIS A 22 -9.67 -13.72 -12.07
CA HIS A 22 -9.24 -13.09 -10.82
C HIS A 22 -10.42 -12.94 -9.84
N THR A 23 -10.09 -12.94 -8.55
CA THR A 23 -11.02 -12.75 -7.44
C THR A 23 -10.90 -11.35 -6.87
N ARG A 24 -12.05 -10.77 -6.47
CA ARG A 24 -12.09 -9.46 -5.82
C ARG A 24 -11.80 -9.63 -4.33
N GLU A 25 -10.56 -9.39 -3.93
CA GLU A 25 -10.08 -9.57 -2.56
C GLU A 25 -9.52 -8.26 -1.98
N MET A 26 -9.43 -8.19 -0.65
CA MET A 26 -8.58 -7.19 0.00
C MET A 26 -7.12 -7.53 -0.27
N LEU A 27 -6.31 -6.50 -0.48
CA LEU A 27 -4.91 -6.64 -0.88
C LEU A 27 -4.01 -6.39 0.35
N PRO A 28 -2.97 -7.20 0.59
CA PRO A 28 -2.01 -6.94 1.65
C PRO A 28 -1.24 -5.65 1.35
N LEU A 29 -0.94 -4.85 2.37
CA LEU A 29 -0.02 -3.73 2.27
C LEU A 29 0.98 -3.81 3.40
N THR A 30 2.23 -4.17 3.07
CA THR A 30 3.34 -4.20 4.03
C THR A 30 4.36 -3.15 3.67
N ILE A 31 4.66 -2.25 4.62
CA ILE A 31 5.62 -1.16 4.44
C ILE A 31 6.73 -1.34 5.47
N TYR A 32 7.98 -1.33 5.02
CA TYR A 32 9.14 -1.56 5.85
C TYR A 32 10.25 -0.56 5.57
N SER A 33 10.89 -0.08 6.63
CA SER A 33 12.17 0.62 6.57
C SER A 33 12.99 0.28 7.81
N LYS A 34 14.31 0.28 7.69
CA LYS A 34 15.23 0.19 8.83
C LYS A 34 15.15 1.41 9.75
N MET A 35 14.53 2.50 9.30
CA MET A 35 14.33 3.73 10.08
C MET A 35 13.14 3.66 11.03
N PHE A 36 12.12 2.85 10.73
CA PHE A 36 10.93 2.71 11.56
C PHE A 36 11.30 2.16 12.95
N LYS A 37 10.80 2.82 14.00
CA LYS A 37 11.09 2.45 15.40
C LYS A 37 9.92 1.74 16.06
N GLU A 38 8.70 2.00 15.59
CA GLU A 38 7.47 1.51 16.20
C GLU A 38 6.62 0.79 15.15
N PRO A 39 6.84 -0.51 14.93
CA PRO A 39 6.01 -1.29 14.02
C PRO A 39 4.58 -1.36 14.56
N ARG A 40 3.61 -1.10 13.67
CA ARG A 40 2.19 -1.07 14.00
C ARG A 40 1.34 -1.55 12.84
N VAL A 41 0.12 -1.95 13.16
CA VAL A 41 -0.93 -2.18 12.17
C VAL A 41 -1.57 -0.83 11.85
N LEU A 42 -1.65 -0.49 10.56
CA LEU A 42 -2.41 0.66 10.08
C LEU A 42 -3.86 0.24 9.84
N ASN A 43 -4.78 1.20 9.89
CA ASN A 43 -6.16 0.96 9.46
C ASN A 43 -6.21 0.63 7.96
N ASP A 44 -7.28 -0.03 7.54
CA ASP A 44 -7.58 -0.26 6.13
C ASP A 44 -7.56 1.07 5.34
N VAL A 45 -7.05 0.99 4.11
CA VAL A 45 -6.97 2.12 3.17
C VAL A 45 -7.95 1.91 2.02
N THR A 46 -8.48 2.99 1.47
CA THR A 46 -9.61 2.93 0.54
C THR A 46 -9.20 2.54 -0.88
N GLY A 47 -7.93 2.75 -1.28
CA GLY A 47 -7.49 2.48 -2.65
C GLY A 47 -6.00 2.23 -2.82
N LEU A 48 -5.65 1.56 -3.92
CA LEU A 48 -4.25 1.30 -4.31
C LEU A 48 -3.45 2.60 -4.52
N GLY A 49 -4.12 3.71 -4.86
CA GLY A 49 -3.49 5.01 -5.00
C GLY A 49 -2.83 5.51 -3.71
N THR A 50 -3.20 4.99 -2.54
CA THR A 50 -2.55 5.31 -1.27
C THR A 50 -1.07 4.89 -1.29
N THR A 51 -0.75 3.76 -1.94
CA THR A 51 0.65 3.34 -2.14
C THR A 51 1.40 4.27 -3.09
N GLY A 52 0.73 4.73 -4.15
CA GLY A 52 1.28 5.73 -5.07
C GLY A 52 1.52 7.07 -4.39
N ASN A 53 0.61 7.52 -3.52
CA ASN A 53 0.75 8.75 -2.76
C ASN A 53 1.93 8.70 -1.77
N ILE A 54 2.23 7.53 -1.18
CA ILE A 54 3.45 7.36 -0.37
C ILE A 54 4.70 7.65 -1.21
N VAL A 55 4.77 7.10 -2.43
CA VAL A 55 5.89 7.33 -3.35
C VAL A 55 5.94 8.80 -3.78
N ALA A 56 4.81 9.39 -4.14
CA ALA A 56 4.72 10.79 -4.55
C ALA A 56 5.23 11.74 -3.45
N ARG A 57 4.81 11.51 -2.21
CA ARG A 57 5.26 12.27 -1.03
C ARG A 57 6.75 12.12 -0.78
N ASN A 58 7.31 10.92 -0.94
CA ASN A 58 8.75 10.67 -0.81
C ASN A 58 9.58 11.51 -1.79
N PHE A 59 9.10 11.71 -3.02
CA PHE A 59 9.81 12.44 -4.07
C PHE A 59 9.38 13.90 -4.24
N GLY A 60 8.48 14.40 -3.39
CA GLY A 60 8.02 15.79 -3.43
C GLY A 60 7.21 16.15 -4.68
N VAL A 61 6.49 15.18 -5.26
CA VAL A 61 5.57 15.40 -6.39
C VAL A 61 4.12 15.38 -5.91
N GLU A 62 3.21 15.82 -6.78
CA GLU A 62 1.78 15.96 -6.46
C GLU A 62 1.13 14.59 -6.17
N THR A 63 0.24 14.55 -5.17
CA THR A 63 -0.55 13.37 -4.83
C THR A 63 -1.87 13.32 -5.61
N VAL A 64 -2.45 12.12 -5.75
CA VAL A 64 -3.74 11.92 -6.42
C VAL A 64 -4.77 11.47 -5.39
N SER A 65 -5.50 12.44 -4.83
CA SER A 65 -6.52 12.20 -3.79
C SER A 65 -7.73 11.41 -4.29
N LEU A 66 -7.99 11.38 -5.60
CA LEU A 66 -9.09 10.63 -6.20
C LEU A 66 -8.95 9.11 -6.01
N THR A 67 -7.72 8.61 -5.93
CA THR A 67 -7.42 7.16 -6.00
C THR A 67 -6.89 6.57 -4.70
N GLY A 68 -6.70 7.39 -3.66
CA GLY A 68 -6.23 6.95 -2.35
C GLY A 68 -5.91 8.10 -1.41
N GLU A 69 -5.77 7.79 -0.13
CA GLU A 69 -5.41 8.73 0.92
C GLU A 69 -3.92 9.10 0.90
N ASP A 70 -3.55 10.20 1.56
CA ASP A 70 -2.18 10.45 1.97
C ASP A 70 -1.98 9.97 3.41
N ILE A 71 -1.10 8.98 3.58
CA ILE A 71 -0.74 8.40 4.88
C ILE A 71 0.75 8.54 5.18
N PHE A 72 1.50 9.35 4.43
CA PHE A 72 2.96 9.40 4.52
C PHE A 72 3.46 9.74 5.93
N ASP A 73 2.82 10.72 6.58
CA ASP A 73 3.15 11.14 7.94
C ASP A 73 2.75 10.10 9.01
N LYS A 74 2.02 9.05 8.61
CA LYS A 74 1.70 7.88 9.44
C LYS A 74 2.70 6.74 9.25
N LEU A 75 3.80 6.91 8.53
CA LEU A 75 4.83 5.87 8.37
C LEU A 75 5.95 5.94 9.43
N VAL A 76 6.10 7.07 10.12
CA VAL A 76 7.13 7.27 11.18
C VAL A 76 6.98 6.34 12.37
#